data_AF-A0A6V7QJM5-F1
#
_entry.id   AF-A0A6V7QJM5-F1
#
_cell.length_a   1.000
_cell.length_b   1.000
_cell.length_c   1.000
_cell.angle_alpha   90.00
_cell.angle_beta   90.00
_cell.angle_gamma   90.00
#
_symmetry.space_group_name_H-M   'P 1'
#
loop_
_entity.id
_entity.type
_entity.pdbx_description
1 polymer ?
#
loop_
_entity_poly.entity_id
_entity_poly.type
_entity_poly.pdbx_seq_one_letter_code
_entity_poly.pdbx_strand_id
1 'polypeptide(L)'
;MEGAANGYEQRSYWRCRKEDFFPEKSFESWSNYRTALRQTGHRILDRLVGRSDEGTELKKLREQSENEMKRCLNWWDLTWFGFGSVIGAGIFVLTGQEAHDHAGPAIVLSYVASGISAMLSVFCYTEFAVEIPVAGGSFAYLRVELGDFAAFIAAANLILESIIGTAAVARSWTSYFTTLLNLPANSLVIHTNLAKDFNLLDPLAVAILIITSTMAMISTKKTSYFNWIASAVHSLVIVFVIVAGFAHAKTSNLKPFLPFGVQGVFRAAAIVYFAYGGFDNIATMAEETRNPSKRHTIRTSRVHVDNYGNILPHGPCTKHDAEIYRHRSKRSLLCGL
;
A
#
# COMPACT_ATOMS: atom_id res chain seq x y z
N MET A 1 -23.40 -14.55 46.16
CA MET A 1 -23.86 -14.58 44.76
C MET A 1 -24.18 -13.14 44.38
N GLU A 2 -23.28 -12.45 43.70
CA GLU A 2 -23.58 -11.19 43.01
C GLU A 2 -22.50 -11.01 41.95
N GLY A 3 -22.87 -11.36 40.72
CA GLY A 3 -22.03 -11.24 39.54
C GLY A 3 -22.18 -9.85 38.95
N ALA A 4 -21.10 -9.08 38.93
CA ALA A 4 -21.00 -7.86 38.15
C ALA A 4 -20.89 -8.22 36.66
N ALA A 5 -22.00 -8.09 35.94
CA ALA A 5 -22.02 -8.18 34.49
C ALA A 5 -21.42 -6.88 33.91
N ASN A 6 -20.14 -6.94 33.48
CA ASN A 6 -19.55 -5.91 32.63
C ASN A 6 -20.20 -6.00 31.24
N GLY A 7 -21.26 -5.21 31.04
CA GLY A 7 -21.83 -4.95 29.72
C GLY A 7 -20.86 -4.12 28.90
N TYR A 8 -20.13 -4.76 27.99
CA TYR A 8 -19.52 -4.05 26.87
C TYR A 8 -20.65 -3.63 25.91
N GLU A 9 -21.12 -2.39 26.05
CA GLU A 9 -22.00 -1.79 25.04
C GLU A 9 -21.26 -1.77 23.69
N GLN A 10 -21.74 -2.56 22.72
CA GLN A 10 -21.34 -2.43 21.33
C GLN A 10 -21.84 -1.08 20.79
N ARG A 11 -20.95 -0.09 20.74
CA ARG A 11 -21.23 1.25 20.22
C ARG A 11 -21.43 1.18 18.69
N SER A 12 -22.52 1.75 18.21
CA SER A 12 -22.89 1.78 16.79
C SER A 12 -21.96 2.68 15.96
N TYR A 13 -21.58 2.22 14.76
CA TYR A 13 -20.65 2.85 13.81
C TYR A 13 -21.12 4.23 13.30
N TRP A 14 -22.43 4.53 13.42
CA TRP A 14 -23.03 5.76 12.95
C TRP A 14 -23.50 6.63 14.11
N ARG A 15 -22.57 7.36 14.74
CA ARG A 15 -22.92 8.53 15.56
C ARG A 15 -22.29 9.77 14.94
N CYS A 16 -23.15 10.77 14.69
CA CYS A 16 -22.72 12.13 14.44
C CYS A 16 -23.12 12.95 15.68
N ARG A 17 -22.35 12.85 16.77
CA ARG A 17 -22.46 13.81 17.88
C ARG A 17 -21.42 14.91 17.73
N LYS A 18 -21.75 16.10 18.25
CA LYS A 18 -20.84 17.25 18.31
C LYS A 18 -19.56 16.92 19.11
N GLU A 19 -19.70 16.03 20.09
CA GLU A 19 -18.62 15.47 20.93
C GLU A 19 -17.63 14.59 20.13
N ASP A 20 -18.09 13.90 19.07
CA ASP A 20 -17.26 13.03 18.23
C ASP A 20 -16.41 13.83 17.22
N PHE A 21 -16.94 14.97 16.75
CA PHE A 21 -16.24 15.85 15.78
C PHE A 21 -15.26 16.82 16.44
N PHE A 22 -15.49 17.21 17.70
CA PHE A 22 -14.62 18.13 18.45
C PHE A 22 -14.31 17.60 19.86
N PRO A 23 -13.57 16.49 19.98
CA PRO A 23 -13.24 15.89 21.28
C PRO A 23 -12.23 16.74 22.08
N GLU A 24 -11.58 17.72 21.46
CA GLU A 24 -10.56 18.55 22.11
C GLU A 24 -11.13 19.85 22.71
N LYS A 25 -10.74 20.11 23.97
CA LYS A 25 -10.97 21.38 24.71
C LYS A 25 -10.49 22.64 23.99
N SER A 26 -9.68 22.47 22.94
CA SER A 26 -9.17 23.48 22.02
C SER A 26 -10.28 24.31 21.36
N PHE A 27 -11.46 23.73 21.13
CA PHE A 27 -12.59 24.36 20.44
C PHE A 27 -13.71 24.86 21.36
N GLU A 28 -13.60 24.66 22.68
CA GLU A 28 -14.64 25.07 23.64
C GLU A 28 -14.68 26.59 23.88
N SER A 29 -13.55 27.29 23.70
CA SER A 29 -13.48 28.74 23.87
C SER A 29 -12.41 29.38 22.97
N TRP A 30 -12.64 30.64 22.58
CA TRP A 30 -11.70 31.44 21.80
C TRP A 30 -10.34 31.60 22.50
N SER A 31 -10.33 31.60 23.85
CA SER A 31 -9.12 31.64 24.66
C SER A 31 -8.30 30.34 24.55
N ASN A 32 -8.98 29.19 24.61
CA ASN A 32 -8.34 27.87 24.43
C ASN A 32 -7.81 27.71 23.00
N TYR A 33 -8.55 28.16 22.00
CA TYR A 33 -8.11 28.14 20.61
C TYR A 33 -6.87 29.01 20.39
N ARG A 34 -6.86 30.24 20.93
CA ARG A 34 -5.69 31.13 20.85
C ARG A 34 -4.47 30.56 21.59
N THR A 35 -4.69 29.88 22.70
CA THR A 35 -3.64 29.22 23.49
C THR A 35 -3.08 28.01 22.74
N ALA A 36 -3.94 27.21 22.13
CA ALA A 36 -3.56 26.09 21.27
C ALA A 36 -2.75 26.57 20.06
N LEU A 37 -3.19 27.65 19.39
CA LEU A 37 -2.47 28.24 18.25
C LEU A 37 -1.06 28.71 18.63
N ARG A 38 -0.91 29.31 19.82
CA ARG A 38 0.38 29.76 20.35
C ARG A 38 1.30 28.58 20.69
N GLN A 39 0.73 27.44 21.07
CA GLN A 39 1.46 26.20 21.35
C GLN A 39 1.77 25.38 20.09
N THR A 40 1.13 25.67 18.95
CA THR A 40 1.37 24.96 17.68
C THR A 40 2.83 25.03 17.25
N GLY A 41 3.51 26.16 17.45
CA GLY A 41 4.94 26.31 17.12
C GLY A 41 5.84 25.34 17.91
N HIS A 42 5.63 25.24 19.23
CA HIS A 42 6.37 24.27 20.06
C HIS A 42 6.01 22.82 19.72
N ARG A 43 4.74 22.51 19.44
CA ARG A 43 4.33 21.16 19.01
C ARG A 43 4.97 20.76 17.68
N ILE A 44 5.14 21.69 16.74
CA ILE A 44 5.82 21.43 15.47
C ILE A 44 7.31 21.18 15.72
N LEU A 45 7.97 21.99 16.56
CA LEU A 45 9.37 21.79 16.95
C LEU A 45 9.60 20.45 17.67
N ASP A 46 8.71 20.09 18.59
CA ASP A 46 8.77 18.80 19.30
C ASP A 46 8.54 17.62 18.35
N ARG A 47 7.66 17.76 17.34
CA ARG A 47 7.45 16.75 16.29
C ARG A 47 8.58 16.69 15.26
N LEU A 48 9.33 17.77 15.07
CA LEU A 48 10.51 17.77 14.20
C LEU A 48 11.66 16.95 14.79
N VAL A 49 11.75 16.87 16.13
CA VAL A 49 12.84 16.20 16.85
C VAL A 49 12.39 14.88 17.48
N GLY A 50 11.08 14.69 17.68
CA GLY A 50 10.50 13.50 18.30
C GLY A 50 10.53 12.28 17.39
N ARG A 51 11.16 11.20 17.87
CA ARG A 51 11.04 9.85 17.31
C ARG A 51 9.92 9.12 18.05
N SER A 52 8.98 8.50 17.32
CA SER A 52 7.94 7.68 17.93
C SER A 52 8.55 6.36 18.42
N ASP A 53 8.25 5.97 19.66
CA ASP A 53 8.68 4.70 20.22
C ASP A 53 7.78 3.56 19.70
N GLU A 54 8.36 2.40 19.38
CA GLU A 54 7.62 1.22 18.89
C GLU A 54 6.44 0.83 19.79
N GLY A 55 6.58 0.98 21.11
CA GLY A 55 5.53 0.69 22.07
C GLY A 55 4.31 1.62 21.94
N THR A 56 4.53 2.84 21.44
CA THR A 56 3.46 3.82 21.18
C THR A 56 2.65 3.42 19.95
N GLU A 57 3.32 3.02 18.86
CA GLU A 57 2.64 2.57 17.63
C GLU A 57 1.89 1.25 17.83
N LEU A 58 2.52 0.25 18.48
CA LEU A 58 1.95 -1.09 18.64
C LEU A 58 0.80 -1.16 19.67
N LYS A 59 0.83 -0.33 20.73
CA LYS A 59 -0.16 -0.39 21.81
C LYS A 59 -1.00 0.86 21.93
N LYS A 60 -0.38 2.03 22.05
CA LYS A 60 -1.10 3.27 22.39
C LYS A 60 -2.01 3.74 21.24
N LEU A 61 -1.53 3.70 19.99
CA LEU A 61 -2.36 4.03 18.83
C LEU A 61 -3.47 2.99 18.60
N ARG A 62 -3.14 1.71 18.80
CA ARG A 62 -4.12 0.62 18.72
C ARG A 62 -5.24 0.77 19.75
N GLU A 63 -4.90 1.15 20.99
CA GLU A 63 -5.86 1.44 22.06
C GLU A 63 -6.69 2.70 21.76
N GLN A 64 -6.11 3.71 21.10
CA GLN A 64 -6.81 4.92 20.67
C GLN A 64 -7.79 4.69 19.52
N SER A 65 -7.60 3.65 18.71
CA SER A 65 -8.50 3.34 17.59
C SER A 65 -9.91 2.93 18.03
N GLU A 66 -10.13 2.65 19.32
CA GLU A 66 -11.36 2.18 20.02
C GLU A 66 -12.03 0.89 19.45
N ASN A 67 -11.93 0.66 18.14
CA ASN A 67 -12.45 -0.47 17.40
C ASN A 67 -11.30 -1.37 16.93
N GLU A 68 -11.21 -2.58 17.49
CA GLU A 68 -10.31 -3.59 16.95
C GLU A 68 -10.78 -4.11 15.60
N MET A 69 -9.89 -4.09 14.60
CA MET A 69 -10.16 -4.69 13.30
C MET A 69 -10.33 -6.20 13.41
N LYS A 70 -11.40 -6.71 12.77
CA LYS A 70 -11.67 -8.14 12.72
C LYS A 70 -10.69 -8.81 11.77
N ARG A 71 -9.92 -9.76 12.30
CA ARG A 71 -8.98 -10.61 11.52
C ARG A 71 -9.73 -11.60 10.63
N CYS A 72 -10.21 -11.12 9.49
CA CYS A 72 -11.07 -11.87 8.57
C CYS A 72 -10.38 -12.28 7.25
N LEU A 73 -9.23 -11.70 6.93
CA LEU A 73 -8.46 -12.06 5.73
C LEU A 73 -7.57 -13.28 5.98
N ASN A 74 -7.61 -14.22 5.04
CA ASN A 74 -6.69 -15.35 5.01
C ASN A 74 -5.46 -15.04 4.14
N TRP A 75 -4.39 -15.83 4.25
CA TRP A 75 -3.19 -15.64 3.42
C TRP A 75 -3.47 -15.79 1.92
N TRP A 76 -4.42 -16.67 1.56
CA TRP A 76 -4.90 -16.81 0.19
C TRP A 76 -5.53 -15.52 -0.33
N ASP A 77 -6.41 -14.92 0.48
CA ASP A 77 -7.06 -13.65 0.16
C ASP A 77 -6.02 -12.55 -0.05
N LEU A 78 -5.00 -12.50 0.80
CA LEU A 78 -3.92 -11.51 0.74
C LEU A 78 -3.00 -11.68 -0.48
N THR A 79 -2.72 -12.93 -0.87
CA THR A 79 -1.87 -13.23 -2.04
C THR A 79 -2.56 -12.79 -3.32
N TRP A 80 -3.84 -13.14 -3.48
CA TRP A 80 -4.62 -12.68 -4.62
C TRP A 80 -4.90 -11.18 -4.59
N PHE A 81 -4.99 -10.59 -3.38
CA PHE A 81 -5.05 -9.15 -3.21
C PHE A 81 -3.80 -8.44 -3.73
N GLY A 82 -2.61 -8.87 -3.30
CA GLY A 82 -1.36 -8.31 -3.80
C GLY A 82 -1.15 -8.54 -5.30
N PHE A 83 -1.52 -9.72 -5.80
CA PHE A 83 -1.43 -9.99 -7.24
C PHE A 83 -2.38 -9.11 -8.06
N GLY A 84 -3.62 -8.94 -7.59
CA GLY A 84 -4.63 -8.10 -8.23
C GLY A 84 -4.35 -6.60 -8.12
N SER A 85 -3.69 -6.14 -7.05
CA SER A 85 -3.36 -4.72 -6.87
C SER A 85 -2.28 -4.23 -7.84
N VAL A 86 -1.35 -5.12 -8.20
CA VAL A 86 -0.26 -4.84 -9.14
C VAL A 86 -0.76 -4.88 -10.60
N ILE A 87 -1.71 -5.77 -10.90
CA ILE A 87 -2.21 -5.94 -12.26
C ILE A 87 -3.36 -4.98 -12.55
N GLY A 88 -3.09 -3.99 -13.38
CA GLY A 88 -4.11 -3.04 -13.81
C GLY A 88 -3.67 -2.17 -14.99
N ALA A 89 -3.97 -0.87 -14.88
CA ALA A 89 -3.70 0.12 -15.93
C ALA A 89 -2.24 0.12 -16.41
N GLY A 90 -1.27 -0.17 -15.53
CA GLY A 90 0.15 -0.25 -15.90
C GLY A 90 0.43 -1.26 -17.00
N ILE A 91 0.05 -2.53 -16.80
CA ILE A 91 0.30 -3.58 -17.79
C ILE A 91 -0.62 -3.42 -19.00
N PHE A 92 -1.90 -3.11 -18.78
CA PHE A 92 -2.87 -3.09 -19.87
C PHE A 92 -2.79 -1.83 -20.74
N VAL A 93 -2.53 -0.64 -20.18
CA VAL A 93 -2.51 0.62 -20.95
C VAL A 93 -1.08 1.10 -21.20
N LEU A 94 -0.31 1.31 -20.14
CA LEU A 94 1.00 1.95 -20.25
C LEU A 94 1.96 1.11 -21.10
N THR A 95 1.92 -0.23 -21.00
CA THR A 95 2.75 -1.10 -21.85
C THR A 95 2.58 -0.81 -23.34
N GLY A 96 1.34 -0.61 -23.81
CA GLY A 96 1.08 -0.34 -25.23
C GLY A 96 1.59 1.04 -25.66
N GLN A 97 1.37 2.05 -24.82
CA GLN A 97 1.82 3.43 -25.06
C GLN A 97 3.35 3.52 -25.06
N GLU A 98 4.00 2.96 -24.04
CA GLU A 98 5.46 2.96 -23.91
C GLU A 98 6.14 2.12 -24.99
N ALA A 99 5.52 1.01 -25.42
CA ALA A 99 6.02 0.24 -26.55
C ALA A 99 5.94 1.04 -27.86
N HIS A 100 4.89 1.84 -28.05
CA HIS A 100 4.73 2.65 -29.26
C HIS A 100 5.62 3.91 -29.26
N ASP A 101 5.67 4.64 -28.15
CA ASP A 101 6.22 6.00 -28.10
C ASP A 101 7.67 6.07 -27.61
N HIS A 102 8.15 5.09 -26.82
CA HIS A 102 9.41 5.23 -26.08
C HIS A 102 10.38 4.05 -26.17
N ALA A 103 9.94 2.79 -26.04
CA ALA A 103 10.85 1.64 -25.98
C ALA A 103 10.85 0.77 -27.24
N GLY A 104 9.74 0.70 -27.99
CA GLY A 104 9.61 -0.27 -29.07
C GLY A 104 9.63 -1.72 -28.55
N PRO A 105 10.16 -2.66 -29.35
CA PRO A 105 10.33 -4.05 -28.94
C PRO A 105 11.21 -4.24 -27.69
N ALA A 106 12.08 -3.27 -27.38
CA ALA A 106 12.95 -3.29 -26.21
C ALA A 106 12.23 -3.01 -24.88
N ILE A 107 10.90 -2.85 -24.86
CA ILE A 107 10.12 -2.70 -23.63
C ILE A 107 10.33 -3.85 -22.63
N VAL A 108 10.68 -5.04 -23.10
CA VAL A 108 11.05 -6.18 -22.25
C VAL A 108 12.25 -5.84 -21.35
N LEU A 109 13.26 -5.14 -21.89
CA LEU A 109 14.41 -4.68 -21.10
C LEU A 109 14.01 -3.64 -20.06
N SER A 110 13.07 -2.75 -20.40
CA SER A 110 12.51 -1.78 -19.47
C SER A 110 11.82 -2.46 -18.29
N TYR A 111 11.02 -3.51 -18.56
CA TYR A 111 10.35 -4.30 -17.52
C TYR A 111 11.31 -5.09 -16.63
N VAL A 112 12.42 -5.60 -17.19
CA VAL A 112 13.46 -6.29 -16.40
C VAL A 112 14.17 -5.30 -15.48
N ALA A 113 14.56 -4.13 -15.99
CA ALA A 113 15.24 -3.12 -15.19
C ALA A 113 14.36 -2.59 -14.05
N SER A 114 13.10 -2.25 -14.33
CA SER A 114 12.15 -1.80 -13.30
C SER A 114 11.77 -2.92 -12.33
N GLY A 115 11.67 -4.17 -12.81
CA GLY A 115 11.38 -5.34 -11.97
C GLY A 115 12.49 -5.63 -10.94
N ILE A 116 13.77 -5.50 -11.33
CA ILE A 116 14.90 -5.64 -10.39
C ILE A 116 14.82 -4.56 -9.30
N SER A 117 14.54 -3.31 -9.69
CA SER A 117 14.36 -2.21 -8.73
C SER A 117 13.20 -2.47 -7.76
N ALA A 118 12.04 -2.88 -8.28
CA ALA A 118 10.87 -3.21 -7.47
C ALA A 118 11.14 -4.40 -6.52
N MET A 119 11.85 -5.43 -6.98
CA MET A 119 12.20 -6.59 -6.16
C MET A 119 13.06 -6.22 -4.95
N LEU A 120 14.06 -5.35 -5.14
CA LEU A 120 14.89 -4.84 -4.05
C LEU A 120 14.05 -4.06 -3.03
N SER A 121 13.14 -3.20 -3.51
CA SER A 121 12.20 -2.48 -2.65
C SER A 121 11.30 -3.42 -1.85
N VAL A 122 10.74 -4.45 -2.48
CA VAL A 122 9.88 -5.43 -1.80
C VAL A 122 10.65 -6.16 -0.70
N PHE A 123 11.91 -6.53 -0.90
CA PHE A 123 12.71 -7.17 0.15
C PHE A 123 12.85 -6.28 1.39
N CYS A 124 13.16 -4.99 1.22
CA CYS A 124 13.18 -4.05 2.34
C CYS A 124 11.81 -3.95 3.03
N TYR A 125 10.72 -3.88 2.27
CA TYR A 125 9.37 -3.84 2.82
C TYR A 125 9.00 -5.12 3.59
N THR A 126 9.44 -6.29 3.12
CA THR A 126 9.16 -7.54 3.83
C THR A 126 9.87 -7.63 5.17
N GLU A 127 11.07 -7.06 5.30
CA GLU A 127 11.80 -7.00 6.57
C GLU A 127 11.01 -6.16 7.60
N PHE A 128 10.62 -4.95 7.21
CA PHE A 128 9.81 -4.08 8.08
C PHE A 128 8.43 -4.66 8.41
N ALA A 129 7.78 -5.33 7.46
CA ALA A 129 6.46 -5.93 7.69
C ALA A 129 6.50 -7.10 8.69
N VAL A 130 7.63 -7.80 8.80
CA VAL A 130 7.83 -8.86 9.80
C VAL A 130 8.13 -8.28 11.17
N GLU A 131 8.90 -7.20 11.24
CA GLU A 131 9.28 -6.55 12.50
C GLU A 131 8.12 -5.75 13.12
N ILE A 132 7.38 -5.00 12.31
CA ILE A 132 6.34 -4.08 12.77
C ILE A 132 4.99 -4.44 12.08
N PRO A 133 4.28 -5.48 12.56
CA PRO A 133 3.03 -5.95 11.93
C PRO A 133 1.82 -5.09 12.35
N VAL A 134 1.89 -3.79 12.09
CA VAL A 134 0.82 -2.80 12.34
C VAL A 134 0.18 -2.33 11.05
N ALA A 135 -1.10 -1.94 11.11
CA ALA A 135 -1.82 -1.38 9.97
C ALA A 135 -1.42 0.09 9.80
N GLY A 136 -0.31 0.30 9.10
CA GLY A 136 0.16 1.63 8.72
C GLY A 136 1.10 1.66 7.53
N GLY A 137 1.46 0.50 6.97
CA GLY A 137 2.36 0.38 5.82
C GLY A 137 3.65 1.17 6.03
N SER A 138 4.13 1.82 4.96
CA SER A 138 5.37 2.59 4.96
C SER A 138 5.37 3.77 5.94
N PHE A 139 4.21 4.33 6.26
CA PHE A 139 4.12 5.43 7.23
C PHE A 139 4.56 4.98 8.63
N ALA A 140 4.03 3.85 9.10
CA ALA A 140 4.40 3.31 10.41
C ALA A 140 5.89 2.94 10.47
N TYR A 141 6.44 2.37 9.38
CA TYR A 141 7.85 1.99 9.31
C TYR A 141 8.77 3.22 9.40
N LEU A 142 8.49 4.26 8.62
CA LEU A 142 9.30 5.48 8.63
C LEU A 142 9.17 6.27 9.92
N ARG A 143 8.01 6.17 10.60
CA ARG A 143 7.79 6.83 11.88
C ARG A 143 8.62 6.24 13.01
N VAL A 144 8.76 4.91 13.02
CA VAL A 144 9.61 4.20 13.99
C VAL A 144 11.10 4.44 13.70
N GLU A 145 11.49 4.47 12.43
CA GLU A 145 12.91 4.57 12.06
C GLU A 145 13.48 5.99 11.97
N LEU A 146 12.76 6.91 11.31
CA LEU A 146 13.25 8.24 10.97
C LEU A 146 12.57 9.36 11.78
N GLY A 147 11.52 9.04 12.54
CA GLY A 147 10.78 9.97 13.37
C GLY A 147 9.60 10.65 12.68
N ASP A 148 8.90 11.51 13.43
CA ASP A 148 7.57 12.01 13.06
C ASP A 148 7.59 12.92 11.82
N PHE A 149 8.65 13.68 11.59
CA PHE A 149 8.75 14.58 10.42
C PHE A 149 8.94 13.84 9.10
N ALA A 150 9.84 12.86 9.06
CA ALA A 150 10.06 12.03 7.87
C ALA A 150 8.78 11.23 7.55
N ALA A 151 8.12 10.69 8.58
CA ALA A 151 6.85 10.02 8.43
C ALA A 151 5.75 10.94 7.90
N PHE A 152 5.70 12.21 8.33
CA PHE A 152 4.74 13.18 7.80
C PHE A 152 4.92 13.45 6.30
N ILE A 153 6.17 13.65 5.84
CA ILE A 153 6.46 13.83 4.40
C ILE A 153 6.07 12.57 3.64
N ALA A 154 6.40 11.39 4.17
CA ALA A 154 6.05 10.12 3.54
C ALA A 154 4.53 9.90 3.47
N ALA A 155 3.79 10.20 4.53
CA ALA A 155 2.33 10.13 4.52
C ALA A 155 1.71 11.08 3.50
N ALA A 156 2.21 12.31 3.41
CA ALA A 156 1.76 13.27 2.40
C ALA A 156 2.01 12.76 0.98
N ASN A 157 3.17 12.15 0.74
CA ASN A 157 3.49 11.54 -0.55
C ASN A 157 2.62 10.32 -0.85
N LEU A 158 2.38 9.42 0.12
CA LEU A 158 1.51 8.25 -0.04
C LEU A 158 0.06 8.64 -0.36
N ILE A 159 -0.46 9.69 0.28
CA ILE A 159 -1.81 10.20 -0.01
C ILE A 159 -1.86 10.76 -1.44
N LEU A 160 -0.86 11.57 -1.83
CA LEU A 160 -0.78 12.14 -3.16
C LEU A 160 -0.69 11.04 -4.24
N GLU A 161 0.16 10.05 -4.02
CA GLU A 161 0.32 8.88 -4.88
C GLU A 161 -1.00 8.11 -5.00
N SER A 162 -1.67 7.83 -3.88
CA SER A 162 -2.95 7.12 -3.87
C SER A 162 -4.03 7.86 -4.67
N ILE A 163 -4.10 9.19 -4.56
CA ILE A 163 -5.06 10.02 -5.30
C ILE A 163 -4.75 9.98 -6.80
N ILE A 164 -3.49 10.21 -7.19
CA ILE A 164 -3.08 10.22 -8.60
C ILE A 164 -3.24 8.83 -9.22
N GLY A 165 -2.84 7.76 -8.51
CA GLY A 165 -2.95 6.38 -8.97
C GLY A 165 -4.40 5.95 -9.17
N THR A 166 -5.27 6.25 -8.20
CA THR A 166 -6.70 5.96 -8.28
C THR A 166 -7.36 6.68 -9.47
N ALA A 167 -7.01 7.95 -9.70
CA ALA A 167 -7.49 8.70 -10.85
C ALA A 167 -6.99 8.12 -12.20
N ALA A 168 -5.72 7.73 -12.27
CA ALA A 168 -5.13 7.13 -13.47
C ALA A 168 -5.79 5.79 -13.83
N VAL A 169 -6.08 4.94 -12.83
CA VAL A 169 -6.77 3.65 -13.02
C VAL A 169 -8.21 3.86 -13.48
N ALA A 170 -8.95 4.80 -12.87
CA ALA A 170 -10.33 5.09 -13.26
C ALA A 170 -10.42 5.59 -14.71
N ARG A 171 -9.51 6.49 -15.12
CA ARG A 171 -9.44 6.97 -16.51
C ARG A 171 -9.11 5.85 -17.50
N SER A 172 -8.19 4.96 -17.12
CA SER A 172 -7.83 3.80 -17.93
C SER A 172 -9.03 2.87 -18.15
N TRP A 173 -9.86 2.69 -17.12
CA TRP A 173 -11.09 1.92 -17.22
C TRP A 173 -12.07 2.54 -18.23
N THR A 174 -12.29 3.86 -18.20
CA THR A 174 -13.16 4.54 -19.17
C THR A 174 -12.66 4.36 -20.61
N SER A 175 -11.34 4.43 -20.83
CA SER A 175 -10.75 4.18 -22.15
C SER A 175 -11.02 2.77 -22.66
N TYR A 176 -10.99 1.77 -21.78
CA TYR A 176 -11.33 0.39 -22.15
C TYR A 176 -12.82 0.22 -22.44
N PHE A 177 -13.66 0.84 -21.62
CA PHE A 177 -15.11 0.76 -21.76
C PHE A 177 -15.61 1.43 -23.05
N THR A 178 -15.08 2.61 -23.40
CA THR A 178 -15.38 3.29 -24.68
C THR A 178 -14.97 2.43 -25.88
N THR A 179 -13.79 1.81 -25.82
CA THR A 179 -13.29 0.90 -26.86
C THR A 179 -14.19 -0.33 -26.99
N LEU A 180 -14.68 -0.88 -25.88
CA LEU A 180 -15.64 -2.02 -25.88
C LEU A 180 -16.95 -1.67 -26.58
N LEU A 181 -17.42 -0.42 -26.46
CA LEU A 181 -18.61 0.10 -27.13
C LEU A 181 -18.37 0.50 -28.60
N ASN A 182 -17.14 0.29 -29.13
CA ASN A 182 -16.71 0.80 -30.44
C ASN A 182 -16.92 2.31 -30.61
N LEU A 183 -16.88 3.07 -29.51
CA LEU A 183 -16.94 4.53 -29.53
C LEU A 183 -15.50 5.10 -29.52
N PRO A 184 -15.26 6.26 -30.14
CA PRO A 184 -13.96 6.91 -30.04
C PRO A 184 -13.66 7.24 -28.57
N ALA A 185 -12.41 7.06 -28.14
CA ALA A 185 -12.00 7.12 -26.72
C ALA A 185 -12.44 8.40 -25.97
N ASN A 186 -12.72 9.49 -26.68
CA ASN A 186 -13.15 10.78 -26.12
C ASN A 186 -14.68 11.00 -26.15
N SER A 187 -15.49 10.07 -26.63
CA SER A 187 -16.93 10.29 -26.84
C SER A 187 -17.73 10.46 -25.55
N LEU A 188 -17.30 9.82 -24.46
CA LEU A 188 -17.94 9.91 -23.14
C LEU A 188 -17.29 10.97 -22.25
N VAL A 189 -16.28 11.67 -22.78
CA VAL A 189 -15.55 12.73 -22.09
C VAL A 189 -16.18 14.07 -22.45
N ILE A 190 -16.55 14.84 -21.44
CA ILE A 190 -17.11 16.18 -21.63
C ILE A 190 -15.96 17.13 -21.93
N HIS A 191 -15.97 17.71 -23.13
CA HIS A 191 -15.01 18.73 -23.54
C HIS A 191 -15.34 20.07 -22.87
N THR A 192 -14.49 20.55 -21.98
CA THR A 192 -14.59 21.86 -21.34
C THR A 192 -13.64 22.88 -21.98
N ASN A 193 -13.84 24.17 -21.70
CA ASN A 193 -13.03 25.27 -22.24
C ASN A 193 -11.90 25.71 -21.29
N LEU A 194 -11.20 24.76 -20.70
CA LEU A 194 -10.00 24.99 -19.88
C LEU A 194 -8.72 25.00 -20.76
N ALA A 195 -7.55 25.04 -20.13
CA ALA A 195 -6.27 24.93 -20.83
C ALA A 195 -6.14 23.59 -21.59
N LYS A 196 -5.37 23.61 -22.69
CA LYS A 196 -5.02 22.41 -23.47
C LYS A 196 -4.54 21.31 -22.52
N ASP A 197 -5.05 20.09 -22.70
CA ASP A 197 -4.84 18.90 -21.86
C ASP A 197 -5.67 18.80 -20.54
N PHE A 198 -6.34 19.87 -20.09
CA PHE A 198 -7.27 19.85 -18.94
C PHE A 198 -8.76 19.86 -19.34
N ASN A 199 -9.03 19.77 -20.64
CA ASN A 199 -10.38 19.93 -21.21
C ASN A 199 -11.20 18.66 -21.23
N LEU A 200 -10.73 17.60 -20.57
CA LEU A 200 -11.27 16.26 -20.69
C LEU A 200 -11.83 15.86 -19.32
N LEU A 201 -13.12 16.17 -19.09
CA LEU A 201 -13.79 15.78 -17.87
C LEU A 201 -14.45 14.41 -18.06
N ASP A 202 -14.04 13.43 -17.26
CA ASP A 202 -14.54 12.05 -17.35
C ASP A 202 -15.55 11.76 -16.20
N PRO A 203 -16.85 12.01 -16.41
CA PRO A 203 -17.87 11.73 -15.40
C PRO A 203 -18.03 10.23 -15.12
N LEU A 204 -17.69 9.36 -16.07
CA LEU A 204 -17.81 7.92 -15.90
C LEU A 204 -16.76 7.40 -14.93
N ALA A 205 -15.51 7.87 -15.04
CA ALA A 205 -14.46 7.57 -14.07
C ALA A 205 -14.86 7.98 -12.65
N VAL A 206 -15.44 9.19 -12.49
CA VAL A 206 -15.91 9.67 -11.17
C VAL A 206 -17.02 8.77 -10.61
N ALA A 207 -17.99 8.36 -11.43
CA ALA A 207 -19.06 7.46 -11.00
C ALA A 207 -18.50 6.11 -10.51
N ILE A 208 -17.53 5.55 -11.22
CA ILE A 208 -16.91 4.26 -10.86
C ILE A 208 -16.10 4.39 -9.58
N LEU A 209 -15.40 5.50 -9.37
CA LEU A 209 -14.69 5.76 -8.12
C LEU A 209 -15.65 5.83 -6.94
N ILE A 210 -16.81 6.48 -7.08
CA ILE A 210 -17.83 6.52 -6.03
C ILE A 210 -18.38 5.10 -5.75
N ILE A 211 -18.68 4.34 -6.80
CA ILE A 211 -19.21 2.97 -6.67
C ILE A 211 -18.20 2.06 -5.95
N THR A 212 -16.95 2.05 -6.40
CA THR A 212 -15.89 1.20 -5.83
C THR A 212 -15.54 1.61 -4.40
N SER A 213 -15.50 2.91 -4.11
CA SER A 213 -15.31 3.43 -2.74
C SER A 213 -16.46 3.04 -1.82
N THR A 214 -17.70 3.12 -2.29
CA THR A 214 -18.88 2.70 -1.53
C THR A 214 -18.87 1.19 -1.26
N MET A 215 -18.47 0.39 -2.25
CA MET A 215 -18.29 -1.05 -2.07
C MET A 215 -17.23 -1.36 -1.02
N ALA A 216 -16.10 -0.65 -1.03
CA ALA A 216 -15.04 -0.79 -0.03
C ALA A 216 -15.53 -0.47 1.38
N MET A 217 -16.38 0.56 1.56
CA MET A 217 -16.92 0.95 2.86
C MET A 217 -17.93 -0.04 3.46
N ILE A 218 -18.65 -0.82 2.64
CA ILE A 218 -19.73 -1.70 3.14
C ILE A 218 -19.18 -2.94 3.86
N SER A 219 -18.17 -3.62 3.32
CA SER A 219 -17.59 -4.79 3.98
C SER A 219 -16.29 -5.28 3.31
N THR A 220 -15.17 -5.21 4.02
CA THR A 220 -13.87 -5.72 3.55
C THR A 220 -13.91 -7.21 3.23
N LYS A 221 -14.70 -8.00 3.98
CA LYS A 221 -14.78 -9.45 3.71
C LYS A 221 -15.49 -9.77 2.40
N LYS A 222 -16.55 -9.05 2.04
CA LYS A 222 -17.22 -9.23 0.74
C LYS A 222 -16.34 -8.72 -0.41
N THR A 223 -15.67 -7.59 -0.20
CA THR A 223 -14.69 -7.04 -1.16
C THR A 223 -13.56 -8.02 -1.43
N SER A 224 -13.06 -8.73 -0.41
CA SER A 224 -12.02 -9.75 -0.57
C SER A 224 -12.46 -10.90 -1.48
N TYR A 225 -13.71 -11.38 -1.37
CA TYR A 225 -14.25 -12.40 -2.29
C TYR A 225 -14.30 -11.89 -3.73
N PHE A 226 -14.81 -10.67 -3.93
CA PHE A 226 -14.85 -10.06 -5.26
C PHE A 226 -13.43 -9.90 -5.84
N ASN A 227 -12.47 -9.51 -5.01
CA ASN A 227 -11.11 -9.24 -5.42
C ASN A 227 -10.37 -10.50 -5.92
N TRP A 228 -10.46 -11.64 -5.22
CA TRP A 228 -9.78 -12.83 -5.70
C TRP A 228 -10.41 -13.39 -6.98
N ILE A 229 -11.74 -13.28 -7.15
CA ILE A 229 -12.43 -13.68 -8.39
C ILE A 229 -11.96 -12.80 -9.55
N ALA A 230 -11.96 -11.47 -9.37
CA ALA A 230 -11.48 -10.53 -10.38
C ALA A 230 -10.02 -10.79 -10.76
N SER A 231 -9.17 -11.06 -9.78
CA SER A 231 -7.76 -11.38 -10.00
C SER A 231 -7.57 -12.70 -10.77
N ALA A 232 -8.36 -13.72 -10.48
CA ALA A 232 -8.35 -14.99 -11.22
C ALA A 232 -8.78 -14.79 -12.68
N VAL A 233 -9.82 -13.97 -12.93
CA VAL A 233 -10.26 -13.63 -14.28
C VAL A 233 -9.17 -12.86 -15.05
N HIS A 234 -8.56 -11.84 -14.45
CA HIS A 234 -7.47 -11.11 -15.10
C HIS A 234 -6.25 -12.00 -15.38
N SER A 235 -5.93 -12.94 -14.47
CA SER A 235 -4.88 -13.93 -14.71
C SER A 235 -5.16 -14.76 -15.96
N LEU A 236 -6.41 -15.22 -16.12
CA LEU A 236 -6.83 -15.99 -17.28
C LEU A 236 -6.72 -15.18 -18.57
N VAL A 237 -7.12 -13.90 -18.54
CA VAL A 237 -6.97 -12.99 -19.69
C VAL A 237 -5.49 -12.82 -20.06
N ILE A 238 -4.59 -12.66 -19.08
CA ILE A 238 -3.15 -12.55 -19.35
C ILE A 238 -2.63 -13.82 -20.01
N VAL A 239 -2.97 -15.01 -19.48
CA VAL A 239 -2.57 -16.29 -20.08
C VAL A 239 -3.09 -16.40 -21.52
N PHE A 240 -4.33 -16.00 -21.76
CA PHE A 240 -4.89 -15.96 -23.11
C PHE A 240 -4.11 -15.03 -24.04
N VAL A 241 -3.78 -13.81 -23.61
CA VAL A 241 -2.99 -12.84 -24.38
C VAL A 241 -1.59 -13.38 -24.68
N ILE A 242 -0.95 -14.08 -23.73
CA ILE A 242 0.35 -14.71 -23.93
C ILE A 242 0.27 -15.79 -25.03
N VAL A 243 -0.72 -16.69 -24.94
CA VAL A 243 -0.91 -17.77 -25.93
C VAL A 243 -1.24 -17.20 -27.30
N ALA A 244 -2.18 -16.25 -27.39
CA ALA A 244 -2.54 -15.59 -28.65
C ALA A 244 -1.37 -14.80 -29.25
N GLY A 245 -0.59 -14.14 -28.38
CA GLY A 245 0.62 -13.41 -28.73
C GLY A 245 1.66 -14.31 -29.37
N PHE A 246 1.97 -15.46 -28.76
CA PHE A 246 2.90 -16.44 -29.36
C PHE A 246 2.37 -17.04 -30.67
N ALA A 247 1.06 -17.26 -30.80
CA ALA A 247 0.47 -17.81 -32.02
C ALA A 247 0.52 -16.84 -33.23
N HIS A 248 0.47 -15.52 -32.98
CA HIS A 248 0.45 -14.48 -34.03
C HIS A 248 1.73 -13.64 -34.08
N ALA A 249 2.77 -13.99 -33.32
CA ALA A 249 4.01 -13.23 -33.25
C ALA A 249 4.77 -13.29 -34.59
N LYS A 250 4.93 -12.12 -35.24
CA LYS A 250 5.80 -11.95 -36.40
C LYS A 250 7.15 -11.41 -35.95
N THR A 251 8.21 -12.19 -36.20
CA THR A 251 9.61 -11.83 -35.87
C THR A 251 10.12 -10.59 -36.61
N SER A 252 9.44 -10.18 -37.69
CA SER A 252 9.71 -8.92 -38.39
C SER A 252 9.48 -7.70 -37.51
N ASN A 253 8.48 -7.74 -36.62
CA ASN A 253 8.11 -6.59 -35.78
C ASN A 253 9.11 -6.33 -34.64
N LEU A 254 10.02 -7.27 -34.38
CA LEU A 254 11.09 -7.11 -33.40
C LEU A 254 12.30 -6.34 -33.96
N LYS A 255 12.31 -6.04 -35.26
CA LYS A 255 13.40 -5.32 -35.93
C LYS A 255 12.88 -3.96 -36.42
N PRO A 256 13.56 -2.85 -36.09
CA PRO A 256 14.70 -2.73 -35.17
C PRO A 256 14.27 -2.95 -33.70
N PHE A 257 15.11 -3.63 -32.92
CA PHE A 257 14.79 -3.94 -31.51
C PHE A 257 14.85 -2.70 -30.61
N LEU A 258 15.77 -1.78 -30.90
CA LEU A 258 15.99 -0.53 -30.16
C LEU A 258 15.73 0.70 -31.06
N PRO A 259 14.49 0.97 -31.48
CA PRO A 259 14.19 2.11 -32.37
C PRO A 259 14.50 3.46 -31.70
N PHE A 260 14.30 3.55 -30.38
CA PHE A 260 14.52 4.77 -29.58
C PHE A 260 15.83 4.75 -28.79
N GLY A 261 16.71 3.78 -29.07
CA GLY A 261 17.97 3.59 -28.37
C GLY A 261 17.83 3.26 -26.87
N VAL A 262 18.96 3.28 -26.17
CA VAL A 262 19.03 2.93 -24.73
C VAL A 262 18.29 3.95 -23.86
N GLN A 263 18.28 5.23 -24.26
CA GLN A 263 17.57 6.28 -23.54
C GLN A 263 16.05 6.02 -23.49
N GLY A 264 15.47 5.55 -24.59
CA GLY A 264 14.05 5.17 -24.65
C GLY A 264 13.71 4.03 -23.69
N VAL A 265 14.61 3.04 -23.58
CA VAL A 265 14.46 1.92 -22.64
C VAL A 265 14.42 2.40 -21.18
N PHE A 266 15.33 3.29 -20.77
CA PHE A 266 15.34 3.82 -19.41
C PHE A 266 14.16 4.75 -19.12
N ARG A 267 13.74 5.55 -20.10
CA ARG A 267 12.55 6.41 -19.97
C ARG A 267 11.28 5.56 -19.75
N ALA A 268 11.10 4.52 -20.57
CA ALA A 268 10.01 3.57 -20.39
C ALA A 268 10.14 2.81 -19.08
N ALA A 269 11.35 2.44 -18.64
CA ALA A 269 11.57 1.74 -17.36
C ALA A 269 11.03 2.53 -16.16
N ALA A 270 11.22 3.86 -16.15
CA ALA A 270 10.69 4.72 -15.11
C ALA A 270 9.15 4.78 -15.11
N ILE A 271 8.52 4.75 -16.29
CA ILE A 271 7.05 4.83 -16.42
C ILE A 271 6.42 3.48 -16.11
N VAL A 272 6.94 2.37 -16.65
CA VAL A 272 6.42 1.02 -16.38
C VAL A 272 6.69 0.55 -14.96
N TYR A 273 7.53 1.25 -14.18
CA TYR A 273 7.63 1.02 -12.73
C TYR A 273 6.26 1.16 -12.04
N PHE A 274 5.37 2.02 -12.56
CA PHE A 274 3.99 2.13 -12.11
C PHE A 274 3.24 0.78 -12.13
N ALA A 275 3.57 -0.11 -13.06
CA ALA A 275 2.95 -1.44 -13.16
C ALA A 275 3.37 -2.38 -12.03
N TYR A 276 4.43 -2.07 -11.28
CA TYR A 276 4.85 -2.83 -10.09
C TYR A 276 4.32 -2.24 -8.79
N GLY A 277 3.68 -1.07 -8.83
CA GLY A 277 3.08 -0.43 -7.65
C GLY A 277 1.93 -1.26 -7.08
N GLY A 278 1.67 -1.13 -5.77
CA GLY A 278 0.55 -1.78 -5.09
C GLY A 278 0.93 -2.96 -4.19
N PHE A 279 2.21 -3.31 -4.08
CA PHE A 279 2.70 -4.29 -3.10
C PHE A 279 2.58 -3.77 -1.64
N ASP A 280 2.65 -2.46 -1.47
CA ASP A 280 2.52 -1.73 -0.20
C ASP A 280 1.10 -1.84 0.39
N ASN A 281 0.08 -2.02 -0.45
CA ASN A 281 -1.30 -2.26 -0.01
C ASN A 281 -1.44 -3.53 0.85
N ILE A 282 -0.56 -4.53 0.66
CA ILE A 282 -0.53 -5.74 1.49
C ILE A 282 -0.19 -5.40 2.94
N ALA A 283 0.74 -4.46 3.16
CA ALA A 283 1.18 -4.06 4.49
C ALA A 283 0.07 -3.34 5.27
N THR A 284 -0.78 -2.56 4.58
CA THR A 284 -1.93 -1.89 5.18
C THR A 284 -2.99 -2.88 5.70
N MET A 285 -3.09 -4.07 5.09
CA MET A 285 -4.04 -5.14 5.46
C MET A 285 -3.50 -6.08 6.55
N ALA A 286 -2.33 -5.79 7.15
CA ALA A 286 -1.69 -6.67 8.13
C ALA A 286 -2.57 -6.95 9.36
N GLU A 287 -3.33 -5.97 9.85
CA GLU A 287 -4.17 -6.14 11.05
C GLU A 287 -5.48 -6.89 10.79
N GLU A 288 -6.00 -6.84 9.56
CA GLU A 288 -7.16 -7.63 9.15
C GLU A 288 -6.79 -9.09 8.79
N THR A 289 -5.49 -9.38 8.68
CA THR A 289 -4.99 -10.69 8.31
C THR A 289 -4.85 -11.61 9.52
N ARG A 290 -5.26 -12.88 9.38
CA ARG A 290 -5.05 -13.90 10.40
C ARG A 290 -3.58 -14.37 10.42
N ASN A 291 -2.89 -14.15 11.54
CA ASN A 291 -1.47 -14.49 11.75
C ASN A 291 -0.47 -13.80 10.78
N PRO A 292 -0.34 -12.46 10.83
CA PRO A 292 0.52 -11.72 9.90
C PRO A 292 2.02 -12.11 10.01
N SER A 293 2.51 -12.38 11.22
CA SER A 293 3.93 -12.59 11.52
C SER A 293 4.48 -13.99 11.21
N LYS A 294 3.64 -14.99 10.95
CA LYS A 294 4.09 -16.40 10.80
C LYS A 294 4.39 -16.84 9.37
N ARG A 295 4.09 -16.04 8.35
CA ARG A 295 4.13 -16.53 6.94
C ARG A 295 4.76 -15.61 5.90
N HIS A 296 5.09 -14.37 6.20
CA HIS A 296 5.94 -13.56 5.29
C HIS A 296 7.43 -13.92 5.37
N THR A 297 7.81 -14.84 6.25
CA THR A 297 9.19 -15.26 6.47
C THR A 297 9.53 -16.47 5.61
N ILE A 298 10.22 -16.25 4.48
CA ILE A 298 11.37 -17.11 4.19
C ILE A 298 12.26 -16.95 5.41
N ARG A 299 12.28 -17.95 6.29
CA ARG A 299 13.18 -18.03 7.44
C ARG A 299 14.61 -17.83 6.92
N THR A 300 15.12 -16.61 6.92
CA THR A 300 16.54 -16.37 7.13
C THR A 300 16.79 -16.85 8.55
N SER A 301 17.18 -18.12 8.65
CA SER A 301 17.67 -18.76 9.85
C SER A 301 18.86 -17.93 10.33
N ARG A 302 18.63 -16.94 11.19
CA ARG A 302 19.72 -16.35 11.96
C ARG A 302 20.12 -17.43 12.96
N VAL A 303 21.07 -18.26 12.54
CA VAL A 303 21.64 -19.35 13.33
C VAL A 303 22.14 -18.73 14.63
N HIS A 304 21.54 -19.13 15.75
CA HIS A 304 21.99 -18.70 17.06
C HIS A 304 23.25 -19.49 17.37
N VAL A 305 24.40 -18.85 17.18
CA VAL A 305 25.70 -19.36 17.60
C VAL A 305 25.97 -18.73 18.96
N ASP A 306 26.10 -19.56 19.99
CA ASP A 306 26.51 -19.12 21.31
C ASP A 306 27.98 -18.66 21.30
N ASN A 307 28.44 -17.97 22.35
CA ASN A 307 29.81 -17.41 22.45
C ASN A 307 30.95 -18.47 22.36
N TYR A 308 30.60 -19.75 22.17
CA TYR A 308 31.52 -20.88 22.01
C TYR A 308 31.37 -21.62 20.68
N GLY A 309 30.53 -21.17 19.74
CA GLY A 309 30.48 -21.70 18.38
C GLY A 309 29.51 -22.87 18.13
N ASN A 310 28.61 -23.19 19.05
CA ASN A 310 27.69 -24.32 18.93
C ASN A 310 26.27 -23.89 18.49
N ILE A 311 25.64 -24.75 17.68
CA ILE A 311 24.29 -24.55 17.11
C ILE A 311 23.27 -25.24 18.02
N LEU A 312 22.40 -24.48 18.69
CA LEU A 312 21.36 -25.03 19.57
C LEU A 312 20.07 -25.37 18.80
N PRO A 313 19.44 -26.55 19.04
CA PRO A 313 18.18 -26.92 18.39
C PRO A 313 16.97 -26.16 18.99
N HIS A 314 16.04 -25.78 18.12
CA HIS A 314 14.85 -25.00 18.45
C HIS A 314 13.80 -25.81 19.24
N GLY A 315 13.67 -25.51 20.55
CA GLY A 315 12.49 -25.87 21.36
C GLY A 315 11.41 -24.78 21.34
N PRO A 316 10.15 -25.10 21.69
CA PRO A 316 9.04 -24.14 21.69
C PRO A 316 9.24 -23.06 22.77
N CYS A 317 9.33 -21.81 22.34
CA CYS A 317 9.51 -20.64 23.19
C CYS A 317 8.33 -20.49 24.16
N THR A 318 8.60 -20.55 25.47
CA THR A 318 7.57 -20.33 26.50
C THR A 318 7.58 -18.87 26.96
N LYS A 319 6.47 -18.39 27.54
CA LYS A 319 6.25 -16.99 27.91
C LYS A 319 7.34 -16.38 28.82
N HIS A 320 8.18 -17.19 29.45
CA HIS A 320 9.24 -16.73 30.35
C HIS A 320 10.47 -16.20 29.59
N ASP A 321 10.71 -16.64 28.36
CA ASP A 321 11.87 -16.21 27.57
C ASP A 321 11.73 -14.77 27.05
N ALA A 322 10.50 -14.28 26.87
CA ALA A 322 10.23 -12.93 26.36
C ALA A 322 10.68 -11.79 27.31
N GLU A 323 10.69 -12.03 28.63
CA GLU A 323 11.14 -11.04 29.61
C GLU A 323 12.66 -10.89 29.65
N ILE A 324 13.41 -11.96 29.35
CA ILE A 324 14.87 -11.96 29.36
C ILE A 324 15.44 -11.19 28.14
N TYR A 325 14.75 -11.25 26.98
CA TYR A 325 15.15 -10.48 25.79
C TYR A 325 14.94 -8.96 25.94
N ARG A 326 13.98 -8.53 26.78
CA ARG A 326 13.69 -7.12 27.08
C ARG A 326 14.84 -6.39 27.77
N HIS A 327 15.69 -7.14 28.50
CA HIS A 327 16.83 -6.59 29.22
C HIS A 327 18.15 -6.59 28.42
N ARG A 328 18.30 -7.44 27.39
CA ARG A 328 19.53 -7.47 26.56
C ARG A 328 19.54 -6.44 25.43
N SER A 329 18.38 -6.07 24.88
CA SER A 329 18.31 -5.02 23.83
C SER A 329 18.81 -3.65 24.34
N LYS A 330 18.53 -3.31 25.61
CA LYS A 330 19.02 -2.06 26.23
C LYS A 330 20.55 -1.98 26.42
N ARG A 331 21.30 -3.09 26.36
CA ARG A 331 22.76 -3.08 26.51
C ARG A 331 23.53 -3.05 25.19
N SER A 332 22.93 -3.45 24.06
CA SER A 332 23.66 -3.48 22.78
C SER A 332 23.70 -2.12 22.06
N LEU A 333 22.85 -1.17 22.43
CA LEU A 333 22.84 0.20 21.89
C LEU A 333 23.90 1.13 22.51
N LEU A 334 24.70 0.66 23.49
CA LEU A 334 25.75 1.44 24.15
C LEU A 334 27.19 1.03 23.77
N CYS A 335 27.36 0.07 22.85
CA CYS A 335 28.69 -0.35 22.35
C CYS A 335 28.89 -0.16 20.83
N GLY A 336 28.09 0.70 20.20
CA GLY A 336 28.28 1.11 18.80
C GLY A 336 28.43 2.63 18.71
N LEU A 337 29.53 3.14 19.24
CA LEU A 337 30.08 4.46 18.92
C LEU A 337 31.15 4.27 17.84
#